data_AF-A0A975A8F4-F1
#
_entry.id   AF-A0A975A8F4-F1
#
_cell.length_a   1.000
_cell.length_b   1.000
_cell.length_c   1.000
_cell.angle_alpha   90.00
_cell.angle_beta   90.00
_cell.angle_gamma   90.00
#
_symmetry.space_group_name_H-M   'P 1'
#
loop_
_entity.id
_entity.type
_entity.pdbx_description
1 polymer ?
#
loop_
_entity_poly.entity_id
_entity_poly.type
_entity_poly.pdbx_seq_one_letter_code
_entity_poly.pdbx_strand_id
1 'polypeptide(L)'
;MPEFCNPFSVLHSDRKLTNGELTRAIRFMVAAEYEAIQLYLQVAESTDNRLAHDVLVDIANEEKVHAGEFLRLLKELNPDEQRHYDDGASEVEEIINEMMTKKYPPKPPEAPPRRRKVKAEAHPEDDPPTPEGFDEGPPTWSS
;
A
#
# COMPACT_ATOMS: atom_id res chain seq x y z
N MET A 1 7.61 15.17 -41.66
CA MET A 1 7.02 14.22 -40.68
C MET A 1 7.55 14.63 -39.32
N PRO A 2 6.71 14.66 -38.28
CA PRO A 2 7.15 15.10 -36.97
C PRO A 2 8.31 14.23 -36.45
N GLU A 3 9.29 14.86 -35.79
CA GLU A 3 10.25 14.21 -34.91
C GLU A 3 9.64 14.27 -33.52
N PHE A 4 9.42 13.15 -32.82
CA PHE A 4 8.43 13.06 -31.73
C PHE A 4 9.04 12.97 -30.31
N CYS A 5 9.56 13.99 -29.64
CA CYS A 5 9.85 15.39 -29.94
C CYS A 5 11.32 15.67 -29.55
N ASN A 6 12.20 15.00 -30.30
CA ASN A 6 13.66 15.08 -30.39
C ASN A 6 14.49 14.88 -29.09
N PRO A 7 14.85 13.64 -28.70
CA PRO A 7 15.92 13.32 -27.74
C PRO A 7 17.30 13.31 -28.42
N PHE A 8 17.57 14.36 -29.21
CA PHE A 8 18.65 14.59 -30.19
C PHE A 8 18.40 14.10 -31.62
N SER A 9 17.16 13.70 -31.97
CA SER A 9 16.78 13.07 -33.24
C SER A 9 17.57 13.56 -34.43
N VAL A 10 18.08 12.52 -35.08
CA VAL A 10 19.15 12.41 -36.06
C VAL A 10 20.55 12.12 -35.47
N LEU A 11 20.98 12.68 -34.32
CA LEU A 11 22.31 12.41 -33.71
C LEU A 11 22.28 12.25 -32.18
N HIS A 12 23.41 12.04 -31.52
CA HIS A 12 23.53 12.18 -30.06
C HIS A 12 23.92 13.64 -29.72
N SER A 13 23.69 14.08 -28.48
CA SER A 13 24.16 15.41 -28.06
C SER A 13 25.68 15.54 -28.22
N ASP A 14 26.10 16.69 -28.72
CA ASP A 14 27.51 17.11 -28.88
C ASP A 14 28.30 17.12 -27.57
N ARG A 15 27.60 17.11 -26.43
CA ARG A 15 28.18 16.94 -25.10
C ARG A 15 27.43 15.90 -24.28
N LYS A 16 28.03 15.50 -23.17
CA LYS A 16 27.34 14.67 -22.18
C LYS A 16 26.32 15.52 -21.39
N LEU A 17 25.24 14.85 -20.98
CA LEU A 17 24.28 15.42 -20.06
C LEU A 17 24.91 15.53 -18.67
N THR A 18 24.64 16.65 -18.01
CA THR A 18 24.86 16.78 -16.57
C THR A 18 23.91 15.84 -15.82
N ASN A 19 24.21 15.52 -14.55
CA ASN A 19 23.33 14.67 -13.75
C ASN A 19 21.89 15.19 -13.73
N GLY A 20 21.70 16.50 -13.50
CA GLY A 20 20.37 17.11 -13.49
C GLY A 20 19.65 17.07 -14.84
N GLU A 21 20.36 17.15 -15.96
CA GLU A 21 19.76 16.97 -17.30
C GLU A 21 19.34 15.53 -17.54
N LEU A 22 20.17 14.56 -17.14
CA LEU A 22 19.83 13.15 -17.22
C LEU A 22 18.61 12.82 -16.37
N THR A 23 18.57 13.27 -15.11
CA THR A 23 17.40 13.09 -14.24
C THR A 23 16.13 13.65 -14.88
N ARG A 24 16.19 14.86 -15.47
CA ARG A 24 15.04 15.44 -16.18
C ARG A 24 14.63 14.61 -17.39
N ALA A 25 15.60 14.10 -18.17
CA ALA A 25 15.31 13.24 -19.31
C ALA A 25 14.62 11.94 -18.87
N ILE A 26 15.06 11.29 -17.79
CA ILE A 26 14.40 10.08 -17.28
C ILE A 26 12.98 10.37 -16.78
N ARG A 27 12.72 11.53 -16.15
CA ARG A 27 11.34 11.92 -15.79
C ARG A 27 10.43 12.04 -17.02
N PHE A 28 10.94 12.56 -18.13
CA PHE A 28 10.20 12.57 -19.39
C PHE A 28 9.98 11.16 -19.96
N MET A 29 10.94 10.25 -19.81
CA MET A 29 10.77 8.86 -20.23
C MET A 29 9.67 8.16 -19.43
N VAL A 30 9.60 8.36 -18.09
CA VAL A 30 8.47 7.88 -17.28
C VAL A 30 7.14 8.42 -17.81
N ALA A 31 7.08 9.71 -18.13
CA ALA A 31 5.86 10.32 -18.67
C ALA A 31 5.47 9.74 -20.04
N ALA A 32 6.46 9.45 -20.91
CA ALA A 32 6.25 8.83 -22.21
C ALA A 32 5.66 7.42 -22.09
N GLU A 33 6.12 6.61 -21.13
CA GLU A 33 5.52 5.29 -20.90
C GLU A 33 4.05 5.40 -20.46
N TYR A 34 3.72 6.35 -19.58
CA TYR A 34 2.32 6.58 -19.19
C TYR A 34 1.44 7.11 -20.34
N GLU A 35 2.00 7.94 -21.22
CA GLU A 35 1.32 8.36 -22.45
C GLU A 35 1.05 7.15 -23.36
N ALA A 36 2.04 6.28 -23.56
CA ALA A 36 1.91 5.07 -24.36
C ALA A 36 0.82 4.14 -23.82
N ILE A 37 0.83 3.86 -22.51
CA ILE A 37 -0.22 3.07 -21.82
C ILE A 37 -1.61 3.65 -22.13
N GLN A 38 -1.78 4.96 -21.95
CA GLN A 38 -3.06 5.62 -22.16
C GLN A 38 -3.52 5.55 -23.62
N LEU A 39 -2.61 5.76 -24.58
CA LEU A 39 -2.92 5.68 -26.01
C LEU A 39 -3.37 4.27 -26.41
N TYR A 40 -2.64 3.24 -25.97
CA TYR A 40 -2.93 1.86 -26.36
C TYR A 40 -4.24 1.36 -25.75
N LEU A 41 -4.46 1.60 -24.45
CA LEU A 41 -5.71 1.16 -23.80
C LEU A 41 -6.92 1.89 -24.38
N GLN A 42 -6.82 3.19 -24.65
CA GLN A 42 -7.93 3.93 -25.24
C GLN A 42 -8.31 3.41 -26.63
N VAL A 43 -7.32 3.02 -27.44
CA VAL A 43 -7.57 2.41 -28.76
C VAL A 43 -8.13 0.99 -28.61
N ALA A 44 -7.60 0.19 -27.67
CA ALA A 44 -8.09 -1.15 -27.38
C ALA A 44 -9.56 -1.14 -26.96
N GLU A 45 -9.96 -0.23 -26.08
CA GLU A 45 -11.33 -0.02 -25.64
C GLU A 45 -12.26 0.48 -26.77
N SER A 46 -11.68 1.04 -27.83
CA SER A 46 -12.42 1.68 -28.94
C SER A 46 -12.48 0.82 -30.21
N THR A 47 -12.12 -0.46 -30.15
CA THR A 47 -12.13 -1.34 -31.32
C THR A 47 -12.83 -2.67 -31.06
N ASP A 48 -13.61 -3.13 -32.05
CA ASP A 48 -14.19 -4.48 -32.05
C ASP A 48 -13.22 -5.53 -32.61
N ASN A 49 -12.04 -5.13 -33.10
CA ASN A 49 -11.03 -6.06 -33.60
C ASN A 49 -10.30 -6.73 -32.43
N ARG A 50 -10.70 -7.98 -32.15
CA ARG A 50 -10.15 -8.78 -31.06
C ARG A 50 -8.62 -8.91 -31.06
N LEU A 51 -8.01 -9.08 -32.23
CA LEU A 51 -6.56 -9.19 -32.32
C LEU A 51 -5.89 -7.87 -31.91
N ALA A 52 -6.41 -6.73 -32.40
CA ALA A 52 -5.87 -5.42 -32.05
C ALA A 52 -6.04 -5.12 -30.55
N HIS A 53 -7.21 -5.42 -29.97
CA HIS A 53 -7.45 -5.30 -28.54
C HIS A 53 -6.41 -6.08 -27.72
N ASP A 54 -6.27 -7.39 -27.98
CA ASP A 54 -5.42 -8.25 -27.18
C ASP A 54 -3.94 -7.84 -27.26
N VAL A 55 -3.47 -7.46 -28.46
CA VAL A 55 -2.10 -6.98 -28.66
C VAL A 55 -1.87 -5.63 -27.96
N LEU A 56 -2.78 -4.67 -28.09
CA LEU A 56 -2.63 -3.35 -27.47
C LEU A 56 -2.64 -3.41 -25.94
N VAL A 57 -3.47 -4.29 -25.35
CA VAL A 57 -3.51 -4.51 -23.90
C VAL A 57 -2.21 -5.15 -23.41
N ASP A 58 -1.68 -6.12 -24.15
CA ASP A 58 -0.40 -6.75 -23.82
C ASP A 58 0.74 -5.73 -23.80
N ILE A 59 0.87 -4.96 -24.89
CA ILE A 59 1.88 -3.88 -24.99
C ILE A 59 1.70 -2.87 -23.85
N ALA A 60 0.48 -2.42 -23.56
CA ALA A 60 0.23 -1.47 -22.47
C ALA A 60 0.63 -2.01 -21.09
N ASN A 61 0.67 -3.33 -20.89
CA ASN A 61 1.18 -3.91 -19.65
C ASN A 61 2.71 -3.95 -19.62
N GLU A 62 3.38 -4.14 -20.76
CA GLU A 62 4.84 -4.03 -20.87
C GLU A 62 5.32 -2.60 -20.55
N GLU A 63 4.62 -1.57 -21.02
CA GLU A 63 5.01 -0.18 -20.72
C GLU A 63 4.95 0.16 -19.23
N LYS A 64 4.13 -0.55 -18.43
CA LYS A 64 4.15 -0.42 -16.96
C LYS A 64 5.45 -0.96 -16.35
N VAL A 65 6.02 -2.01 -16.94
CA VAL A 65 7.32 -2.54 -16.55
C VAL A 65 8.40 -1.51 -16.86
N HIS A 66 8.38 -0.92 -18.06
CA HIS A 66 9.33 0.14 -18.45
C HIS A 66 9.24 1.36 -17.54
N ALA A 67 8.02 1.82 -17.20
CA ALA A 67 7.83 2.88 -16.22
C ALA A 67 8.48 2.54 -14.87
N GLY A 68 8.35 1.29 -14.41
CA GLY A 68 9.00 0.78 -13.20
C GLY A 68 10.53 0.80 -13.27
N GLU A 69 11.12 0.43 -14.40
CA GLU A 69 12.57 0.49 -14.62
C GLU A 69 13.11 1.92 -14.53
N PHE A 70 12.43 2.88 -15.15
CA PHE A 70 12.83 4.29 -15.10
C PHE A 70 12.65 4.89 -13.70
N LEU A 71 11.58 4.55 -12.99
CA LEU A 71 11.39 4.97 -11.59
C LEU A 71 12.51 4.42 -10.69
N ARG A 72 12.91 3.16 -10.90
CA ARG A 72 14.05 2.57 -10.18
C ARG A 72 15.35 3.29 -10.50
N LEU A 73 15.57 3.69 -11.75
CA LEU A 73 16.76 4.44 -12.16
C LEU A 73 16.77 5.87 -11.55
N LEU A 74 15.62 6.55 -11.48
CA LEU A 74 15.50 7.86 -10.84
C LEU A 74 15.97 7.83 -9.38
N LYS A 75 15.67 6.76 -8.65
CA LYS A 75 16.15 6.56 -7.28
C LYS A 75 17.68 6.54 -7.17
N GLU A 76 18.39 6.01 -8.17
CA GLU A 76 19.86 6.05 -8.19
C GLU A 76 20.38 7.45 -8.55
N LEU A 77 19.76 8.10 -9.53
CA LEU A 77 20.24 9.38 -10.05
C LEU A 77 19.95 10.56 -9.11
N ASN A 78 18.90 10.45 -8.30
CA ASN A 78 18.42 11.49 -7.39
C ASN A 78 17.81 10.87 -6.11
N PRO A 79 18.61 10.22 -5.24
CA PRO A 79 18.12 9.48 -4.08
C PRO A 79 17.33 10.36 -3.10
N ASP A 80 17.68 11.63 -3.03
CA ASP A 80 17.00 12.64 -2.22
C ASP A 80 15.52 12.82 -2.58
N GLU A 81 15.12 12.53 -3.82
CA GLU A 81 13.74 12.63 -4.29
C GLU A 81 12.83 11.54 -3.72
N GLN A 82 13.40 10.40 -3.32
CA GLN A 82 12.63 9.28 -2.77
C GLN A 82 11.81 9.68 -1.53
N ARG A 83 12.34 10.57 -0.68
CA ARG A 83 11.61 11.05 0.51
C ARG A 83 10.25 11.64 0.15
N HIS A 84 10.17 12.38 -0.95
CA HIS A 84 8.93 13.02 -1.39
C HIS A 84 7.93 11.98 -1.89
N TYR A 85 8.39 10.89 -2.48
CA TYR A 85 7.53 9.77 -2.90
C TYR A 85 7.00 8.99 -1.70
N ASP A 86 7.83 8.78 -0.69
CA ASP A 86 7.44 8.09 0.55
C ASP A 86 6.44 8.94 1.36
N ASP A 87 6.66 10.25 1.43
CA ASP A 87 5.72 11.21 2.03
C ASP A 87 4.37 11.17 1.29
N GLY A 88 4.38 11.27 -0.04
CA GLY A 88 3.16 11.21 -0.85
C GLY A 88 2.40 9.89 -0.73
N ALA A 89 3.11 8.76 -0.59
CA ALA A 89 2.46 7.47 -0.32
C ALA A 89 1.79 7.45 1.06
N SER A 90 2.46 8.03 2.08
CA SER A 90 1.91 8.13 3.43
C SER A 90 0.66 9.00 3.49
N GLU A 91 0.62 10.12 2.74
CA GLU A 91 -0.58 10.96 2.61
C GLU A 91 -1.78 10.17 2.06
N VAL A 92 -1.55 9.28 1.07
CA VAL A 92 -2.62 8.43 0.53
C VAL A 92 -3.11 7.40 1.55
N GLU A 93 -2.21 6.80 2.32
CA GLU A 93 -2.58 5.86 3.40
C GLU A 93 -3.44 6.53 4.49
N GLU A 94 -3.14 7.78 4.85
CA GLU A 94 -3.97 8.57 5.77
C GLU A 94 -5.39 8.75 5.22
N ILE A 95 -5.52 9.11 3.93
CA ILE A 95 -6.83 9.25 3.26
C ILE A 95 -7.60 7.92 3.24
N ILE A 96 -6.93 6.80 2.94
CA ILE A 96 -7.56 5.48 2.95
C ILE A 96 -8.11 5.16 4.34
N ASN A 97 -7.34 5.40 5.40
CA ASN A 97 -7.76 5.17 6.78
C ASN A 97 -8.96 6.04 7.18
N GLU A 98 -8.96 7.31 6.78
CA GLU A 98 -10.13 8.17 6.98
C GLU A 98 -11.37 7.65 6.25
N MET A 99 -11.23 7.18 5.02
CA MET A 99 -12.35 6.62 4.26
C MET A 99 -12.88 5.34 4.91
N MET A 100 -12.00 4.46 5.38
CA MET A 100 -12.38 3.21 6.05
C MET A 100 -13.06 3.47 7.39
N THR A 101 -12.55 4.40 8.20
CA THR A 101 -13.17 4.77 9.49
C THR A 101 -14.53 5.44 9.30
N LYS A 102 -14.72 6.23 8.23
CA LYS A 102 -16.03 6.82 7.87
C LYS A 102 -17.02 5.74 7.39
N LYS A 103 -16.58 4.80 6.55
CA LYS A 103 -17.43 3.74 5.97
C LYS A 103 -17.75 2.62 6.97
N TYR A 104 -16.80 2.31 7.85
CA TYR A 104 -16.88 1.27 8.86
C TYR A 104 -16.39 1.85 10.21
N PRO A 105 -17.25 2.61 10.92
CA PRO A 105 -16.88 3.16 12.20
C PRO A 105 -16.54 2.01 13.17
N PRO A 106 -15.50 2.16 14.00
CA PRO A 106 -15.15 1.16 14.99
C PRO A 106 -16.36 0.87 15.88
N LYS A 107 -16.61 -0.42 16.17
CA LYS A 107 -17.69 -0.81 17.08
C LYS A 107 -17.43 -0.11 18.43
N PRO A 108 -18.44 0.54 19.04
CA PRO A 108 -18.28 1.10 20.36
C PRO A 108 -17.84 0.00 21.34
N PRO A 109 -17.07 0.35 22.39
CA PRO A 109 -16.62 -0.62 23.38
C PRO A 109 -17.82 -1.40 23.92
N GLU A 110 -17.67 -2.73 24.02
CA GLU A 110 -18.74 -3.56 24.57
C GLU A 110 -19.04 -3.12 25.99
N ALA A 111 -20.33 -2.85 26.25
CA ALA A 111 -20.77 -2.46 27.57
C ALA A 111 -20.36 -3.54 28.58
N PRO A 112 -19.85 -3.15 29.77
CA PRO A 112 -19.46 -4.13 30.77
C PRO A 112 -20.66 -5.03 31.11
N PRO A 113 -20.41 -6.33 31.41
CA PRO A 113 -21.49 -7.26 31.70
C PRO A 113 -22.36 -6.71 32.82
N ARG A 114 -23.67 -6.61 32.57
CA ARG A 114 -24.63 -6.15 33.59
C ARG A 114 -24.50 -7.08 34.79
N ARG A 115 -24.09 -6.54 35.95
CA ARG A 115 -24.07 -7.29 37.21
C ARG A 115 -25.45 -7.91 37.40
N ARG A 116 -25.52 -9.25 37.39
CA ARG A 116 -26.71 -9.99 37.80
C ARG A 116 -26.98 -9.57 39.25
N LYS A 117 -28.14 -8.99 39.51
CA LYS A 117 -28.62 -8.81 40.90
C LYS A 117 -28.81 -10.22 41.45
N VAL A 118 -27.88 -10.69 42.25
CA VAL A 118 -28.05 -11.92 43.02
C VAL A 118 -29.19 -11.63 44.00
N LYS A 119 -30.33 -12.30 43.84
CA LYS A 119 -31.30 -12.40 44.93
C LYS A 119 -30.61 -13.20 46.02
N ALA A 120 -30.39 -12.58 47.18
CA ALA A 120 -29.99 -13.31 48.37
C ALA A 120 -31.16 -14.25 48.73
N GLU A 121 -31.03 -15.52 48.39
CA GLU A 121 -31.83 -16.59 49.00
C GLU A 121 -31.09 -17.01 50.26
N ALA A 122 -31.73 -16.79 51.42
CA ALA A 122 -31.21 -17.23 52.70
C ALA A 122 -31.33 -18.75 52.76
N HIS A 123 -30.19 -19.45 52.78
CA HIS A 123 -30.15 -20.86 53.12
C HIS A 123 -30.15 -21.01 54.66
N PRO A 124 -31.00 -21.91 55.22
CA PRO A 124 -30.91 -22.28 56.62
C PRO A 124 -29.63 -23.09 56.86
N GLU A 125 -29.10 -22.95 58.08
CA GLU A 125 -27.82 -23.49 58.56
C GLU A 125 -27.72 -25.01 58.35
N ASP A 126 -26.74 -25.43 57.54
CA ASP A 126 -26.25 -26.81 57.50
C ASP A 126 -24.92 -26.88 58.29
N ASP A 127 -24.83 -27.87 59.17
CA ASP A 127 -23.78 -28.09 60.18
C ASP A 127 -22.33 -27.98 59.67
N PRO A 128 -21.37 -27.57 60.53
CA PRO A 128 -19.97 -27.43 60.15
C PRO A 128 -19.31 -28.80 59.90
N PRO A 129 -18.60 -29.01 58.78
CA PRO A 129 -17.77 -30.20 58.61
C PRO A 129 -16.53 -30.13 59.52
N THR A 130 -16.22 -31.28 60.12
CA THR A 130 -15.12 -31.54 61.05
C THR A 130 -13.72 -31.30 60.43
N PRO A 131 -12.72 -30.91 61.24
CA PRO A 131 -11.40 -30.53 60.75
C PRO A 131 -10.50 -31.77 60.59
N GLU A 132 -10.16 -32.12 59.34
CA GLU A 132 -9.10 -33.07 59.06
C GLU A 132 -8.12 -32.52 58.01
N GLY A 133 -6.84 -32.48 58.39
CA GLY A 133 -5.71 -32.57 57.46
C GLY A 133 -5.08 -31.27 56.99
N PHE A 134 -4.28 -30.63 57.85
CA PHE A 134 -3.18 -29.78 57.41
C PHE A 134 -2.11 -30.66 56.74
N ASP A 135 -1.80 -30.40 55.48
CA ASP A 135 -0.52 -30.80 54.87
C ASP A 135 0.08 -29.58 54.16
N GLU A 136 1.10 -28.99 54.80
CA GLU A 136 1.86 -27.87 54.28
C GLU A 136 3.04 -28.39 53.44
N GLY A 137 2.93 -28.25 52.12
CA GLY A 137 4.05 -28.40 51.18
C GLY A 137 4.40 -27.05 50.53
N PRO A 138 5.68 -26.61 50.52
CA PRO A 138 6.05 -25.24 50.14
C PRO A 138 6.09 -25.01 48.62
N PRO A 139 6.01 -23.73 48.17
CA PRO A 139 6.00 -23.37 46.76
C PRO A 139 7.41 -23.37 46.17
N THR A 140 7.54 -23.79 44.91
CA THR A 140 8.76 -23.53 44.13
C THR A 140 8.42 -22.68 42.90
N TRP A 141 9.09 -21.52 42.83
CA TRP A 141 9.13 -20.59 41.71
C TRP A 141 10.53 -20.66 41.09
N SER A 142 10.64 -20.72 39.76
CA SER A 142 11.79 -20.37 38.91
C SER A 142 11.38 -20.64 37.45
N SER A 143 11.67 -19.88 36.41
CA SER A 143 12.21 -18.53 36.16
C SER A 143 11.80 -18.16 34.74
#